data_AF-A0A7W1A672-F1
#
_entry.id   AF-A0A7W1A672-F1
#
_cell.length_a   1.000
_cell.length_b   1.000
_cell.length_c   1.000
_cell.angle_alpha   90.00
_cell.angle_beta   90.00
_cell.angle_gamma   90.00
#
_symmetry.space_group_name_H-M   'P 1'
#
loop_
_entity.id
_entity.type
_entity.pdbx_description
1 polymer ?
#
loop_
_entity_poly.entity_id
_entity_poly.type
_entity_poly.pdbx_seq_one_letter_code
_entity_poly.pdbx_strand_id
1 'polypeptide(L)' 'MTPRKWLLTALTIPLAALFIALGFWQLSRRADRIEQNKFLSSRRFAQPVELTALPADTAQAHFRRVKISGTYD' A
#
# COMPACT_ATOMS: atom_id res chain seq x y z
N MET A 1 42.92 7.76 23.24
CA MET A 1 41.89 7.90 22.17
C MET A 1 41.56 9.39 22.04
N THR A 2 41.60 9.99 20.84
CA THR A 2 41.40 11.45 20.69
C THR A 2 39.93 11.84 20.83
N PRO A 3 39.59 13.07 21.31
CA PRO A 3 38.21 13.52 21.50
C PRO A 3 37.37 13.46 20.22
N ARG A 4 38.02 13.68 19.06
CA ARG A 4 37.40 13.52 17.74
C ARG A 4 36.87 12.10 17.50
N LYS A 5 37.57 11.06 17.97
CA LYS A 5 37.14 9.67 17.81
C LYS A 5 35.89 9.39 18.65
N TRP A 6 35.85 9.89 19.89
CA TRP A 6 34.67 9.77 20.75
C TRP A 6 33.44 10.45 20.15
N LEU A 7 33.59 11.66 19.61
CA LEU A 7 32.51 12.39 18.95
C LEU A 7 31.96 11.60 17.74
N LEU A 8 32.84 11.08 16.89
CA LEU A 8 32.43 10.30 15.73
C LEU A 8 31.73 9.00 16.14
N THR A 9 32.26 8.27 17.13
CA THR A 9 31.62 7.06 17.63
C THR A 9 30.23 7.36 18.21
N ALA A 10 30.11 8.40 19.03
CA ALA A 10 28.84 8.83 19.59
C ALA A 10 27.82 9.24 18.52
N LEU A 11 28.25 9.74 17.36
CA LEU A 11 27.38 10.05 16.23
C LEU A 11 27.01 8.82 15.39
N THR A 12 27.95 7.90 15.17
CA THR A 12 27.71 6.73 14.31
C THR A 12 26.70 5.74 14.89
N ILE A 13 26.69 5.56 16.21
CA ILE A 13 25.75 4.65 16.88
C ILE A 13 24.28 5.03 16.65
N PRO A 14 23.83 6.27 16.95
CA PRO A 14 22.44 6.67 16.73
C PRO A 14 22.09 6.70 15.24
N LEU A 15 23.02 7.08 14.36
CA LEU A 15 22.77 7.03 12.91
C LEU A 15 22.56 5.59 12.42
N ALA A 16 23.37 4.64 12.88
CA ALA A 16 23.19 3.23 12.55
C ALA A 16 21.82 2.73 13.03
N ALA A 17 21.44 3.03 14.28
CA ALA A 17 20.12 2.67 14.81
C ALA A 17 18.97 3.29 14.01
N LEU A 18 19.10 4.58 13.65
CA LEU A 18 18.12 5.29 12.82
C LEU A 18 17.97 4.64 11.45
N PHE A 19 19.06 4.34 10.76
CA PHE A 19 19.01 3.73 9.43
C PHE A 19 18.46 2.30 9.46
N ILE A 20 18.75 1.52 10.50
CA ILE A 20 18.16 0.20 10.70
C ILE A 20 16.63 0.33 10.89
N ALA A 21 16.19 1.23 11.77
CA ALA A 21 14.77 1.47 12.01
C ALA A 21 14.04 1.95 10.74
N LEU A 22 14.66 2.85 9.97
CA LEU A 22 14.13 3.30 8.68
C LEU A 22 14.08 2.16 7.65
N GLY A 23 15.06 1.27 7.62
CA GLY A 23 15.05 0.09 6.76
C GLY A 23 13.85 -0.82 7.05
N PHE A 24 13.61 -1.12 8.33
CA PHE A 24 12.43 -1.88 8.74
C PHE A 24 11.13 -1.17 8.39
N TRP A 25 11.07 0.14 8.62
CA TRP A 25 9.91 0.95 8.25
C TRP A 25 9.64 0.90 6.75
N GLN A 26 10.67 1.03 5.91
CA GLN A 26 10.54 0.95 4.46
C GLN A 26 10.02 -0.41 4.00
N LEU A 27 10.50 -1.51 4.59
CA LEU A 27 10.04 -2.86 4.27
C LEU A 27 8.57 -3.07 4.65
N SER A 28 8.19 -2.68 5.87
CA SER A 28 6.80 -2.72 6.34
C SER A 28 5.89 -1.88 5.42
N ARG A 29 6.30 -0.63 5.16
CA ARG A 29 5.56 0.28 4.30
C ARG A 29 5.37 -0.27 2.88
N ARG A 30 6.38 -0.94 2.34
CA ARG A 30 6.32 -1.61 1.03
C ARG A 30 5.35 -2.77 1.06
N ALA A 31 5.36 -3.60 2.12
CA ALA A 31 4.43 -4.71 2.27
C ALA A 31 2.97 -4.22 2.26
N ASP A 32 2.66 -3.17 3.03
CA ASP A 32 1.31 -2.56 3.05
C ASP A 32 0.87 -2.08 1.65
N ARG A 33 1.79 -1.44 0.91
CA ARG A 33 1.50 -0.98 -0.45
C ARG A 33 1.27 -2.13 -1.42
N ILE A 34 2.03 -3.22 -1.29
CA ILE A 34 1.85 -4.41 -2.13
C ILE A 34 0.49 -5.04 -1.86
N GLU A 35 0.09 -5.18 -0.60
CA GLU A 35 -1.20 -5.75 -0.23
C GLU A 35 -2.36 -4.90 -0.78
N GLN A 36 -2.31 -3.58 -0.60
CA GLN A 36 -3.29 -2.65 -1.16
C GLN A 36 -3.34 -2.72 -2.69
N ASN A 37 -2.19 -2.74 -3.36
CA ASN A 37 -2.13 -2.82 -4.82
C ASN A 37 -2.63 -4.17 -5.33
N LYS A 38 -2.37 -5.27 -4.62
CA LYS A 38 -2.88 -6.60 -4.96
C LYS A 38 -4.41 -6.60 -4.90
N PHE A 39 -5.00 -6.00 -3.87
CA PHE A 39 -6.45 -5.83 -3.75
C PHE A 39 -7.04 -4.96 -4.88
N LEU A 40 -6.42 -3.82 -5.19
CA LEU A 40 -6.91 -2.94 -6.25
C LEU A 40 -6.76 -3.55 -7.64
N SER A 41 -5.63 -4.22 -7.91
CA SER A 41 -5.37 -4.86 -9.21
C SER A 41 -6.34 -5.99 -9.51
N SER A 42 -6.67 -6.82 -8.52
CA SER A 42 -7.65 -7.91 -8.70
C SER A 42 -9.03 -7.39 -9.08
N ARG A 43 -9.43 -6.20 -8.59
CA ARG A 43 -10.70 -5.56 -8.95
C ARG A 43 -10.64 -4.76 -10.25
N ARG A 44 -9.52 -4.08 -10.53
CA ARG A 44 -9.33 -3.25 -11.73
C ARG A 44 -9.37 -4.07 -13.02
N PHE A 45 -8.77 -5.26 -13.01
CA PHE A 45 -8.71 -6.16 -14.18
C PHE A 45 -9.84 -7.20 -14.20
N ALA A 46 -10.73 -7.20 -13.21
CA ALA A 46 -11.92 -8.02 -13.25
C ALA A 46 -12.85 -7.59 -14.40
N GLN A 47 -13.58 -8.56 -14.95
CA GLN A 47 -14.61 -8.28 -15.94
C GLN A 47 -15.66 -7.34 -15.34
N PRO A 48 -16.09 -6.30 -16.08
CA PRO A 48 -17.18 -5.44 -15.64
C PRO A 48 -18.44 -6.26 -15.38
N VAL A 49 -19.09 -6.03 -14.25
CA VAL A 49 -20.33 -6.70 -13.87
C VAL A 49 -21.53 -5.82 -14.24
N GLU A 50 -22.67 -6.43 -14.57
CA GLU A 50 -23.92 -5.69 -14.74
C GLU A 50 -24.36 -5.08 -13.41
N LEU A 51 -24.99 -3.90 -13.45
CA LEU A 51 -25.42 -3.16 -12.25
C LEU A 51 -26.32 -4.01 -11.33
N THR A 52 -27.19 -4.84 -11.92
CA THR A 52 -28.14 -5.71 -11.22
C THR A 52 -27.46 -6.88 -10.49
N ALA A 53 -26.21 -7.20 -10.83
CA ALA A 53 -25.44 -8.27 -10.21
C ALA A 53 -24.52 -7.76 -9.07
N LEU A 54 -24.62 -6.47 -8.70
CA LEU A 54 -23.87 -5.94 -7.58
C LEU A 54 -24.43 -6.45 -6.24
N PRO A 55 -23.55 -6.79 -5.27
CA PRO A 55 -23.98 -7.10 -3.91
C PRO A 55 -24.63 -5.87 -3.26
N ALA A 56 -25.63 -6.10 -2.40
CA ALA A 56 -26.30 -5.04 -1.64
C ALA A 56 -25.35 -4.32 -0.66
N ASP A 57 -24.30 -5.02 -0.22
CA ASP A 57 -23.21 -4.44 0.56
C ASP A 57 -22.23 -3.68 -0.35
N THR A 58 -22.25 -2.35 -0.23
CA THR A 58 -21.44 -1.45 -1.05
C THR A 58 -19.94 -1.59 -0.78
N ALA A 59 -19.51 -2.07 0.40
CA ALA A 59 -18.10 -2.31 0.70
C ALA A 59 -17.51 -3.40 -0.22
N GLN A 60 -18.32 -4.38 -0.61
CA GLN A 60 -17.94 -5.44 -1.55
C GLN A 60 -17.92 -4.96 -3.00
N ALA A 61 -18.64 -3.88 -3.32
CA ALA A 61 -18.67 -3.26 -4.64
C ALA A 61 -17.53 -2.24 -4.87
N HIS A 62 -16.79 -1.82 -3.83
CA HIS A 62 -15.70 -0.84 -3.97
C HIS A 62 -14.70 -1.22 -5.07
N PHE A 63 -14.31 -0.26 -5.92
CA PHE A 63 -13.33 -0.45 -6.99
C PHE A 63 -13.69 -1.53 -8.05
N ARG A 64 -14.94 -2.04 -8.09
CA ARG A 64 -15.41 -2.89 -9.19
C ARG A 64 -15.85 -2.05 -10.38
N ARG A 65 -15.60 -2.57 -11.58
CA ARG A 65 -16.10 -1.99 -12.83
C ARG A 65 -17.52 -2.47 -13.07
N VAL A 66 -18.41 -1.56 -13.47
CA VAL A 66 -19.82 -1.85 -13.73
C VAL A 66 -20.12 -1.47 -15.17
N LYS A 67 -20.84 -2.34 -15.89
CA LYS A 67 -21.41 -2.05 -17.20
C LYS A 67 -22.88 -1.69 -17.01
N ILE A 68 -23.31 -0.62 -17.68
CA ILE A 68 -24.70 -0.15 -17.65
C ILE A 68 -25.14 0.00 -19.10
N SER A 69 -26.24 -0.66 -19.46
CA SER A 69 -26.92 -0.50 -20.74
C SER A 69 -28.39 -0.16 -20.51
N GLY A 70 -28.96 0.70 -21.34
CA GLY A 70 -30.38 1.05 -21.32
C GLY A 70 -30.90 1.22 -22.75
N THR A 71 -32.20 1.03 -22.92
CA THR A 71 -32.95 1.31 -24.14
C THR A 71 -33.84 2.53 -23.89
N TYR A 72 -33.96 3.39 -24.90
CA TYR A 72 -34.87 4.54 -24.86
C TYR A 72 -36.29 4.06 -25.21
N ASP A 73 -37.27 4.52 -24.44
CA ASP A 73 -38.71 4.41 -24.75
C ASP A 73 -39.18 5.60 -25.59
#